data_AF-A0AB36YIL4-F1
#
_entry.id   AF-A0AB36YIL4-F1
#
_cell.length_a   1.000
_cell.length_b   1.000
_cell.length_c   1.000
_cell.angle_alpha   90.00
_cell.angle_beta   90.00
_cell.angle_gamma   90.00
#
_symmetry.space_group_name_H-M   'P 1'
#
loop_
_entity.id
_entity.type
_entity.pdbx_description
1 polymer ?
#
loop_
_entity_poly.entity_id
_entity_poly.type
_entity_poly.pdbx_seq_one_letter_code
_entity_poly.pdbx_strand_id
1 'polypeptide(L)'
;WIIDGLAEASAYAHERGIKLALENHGKLAGRGDQVAGIIADVRAQAGNDALGANPDTGNFLLVNQPSHEAIAQVAHLANMVHFK
;
A
#
# COMPACT_ATOMS: atom_id res chain seq x y z
N TRP A 1 -7.98 -3.69 -13.83
CA TRP A 1 -6.59 -3.59 -14.35
C TRP A 1 -5.57 -3.48 -13.22
N ILE A 2 -5.55 -2.39 -12.42
CA ILE A 2 -4.52 -2.27 -11.37
C ILE A 2 -4.71 -3.28 -10.23
N ILE A 3 -5.95 -3.47 -9.76
CA ILE A 3 -6.25 -4.45 -8.70
C ILE A 3 -5.94 -5.87 -9.20
N ASP A 4 -6.37 -6.22 -10.41
CA ASP A 4 -6.09 -7.54 -11.01
C ASP A 4 -4.59 -7.83 -11.09
N GLY A 5 -3.80 -6.91 -11.65
CA GLY A 5 -2.35 -7.10 -11.77
C GLY A 5 -1.64 -7.16 -10.41
N LEU A 6 -2.07 -6.35 -9.44
CA LEU A 6 -1.54 -6.42 -8.07
C LEU A 6 -1.95 -7.70 -7.35
N ALA A 7 -3.15 -8.23 -7.61
CA ALA A 7 -3.62 -9.48 -7.04
C ALA A 7 -2.83 -10.68 -7.57
N GLU A 8 -2.56 -10.72 -8.88
CA GLU A 8 -1.68 -11.72 -9.49
C GLU A 8 -0.26 -11.65 -8.90
N ALA A 9 0.31 -10.45 -8.76
CA ALA A 9 1.61 -10.26 -8.12
C ALA A 9 1.60 -10.68 -6.64
N SER A 10 0.53 -10.36 -5.90
CA SER A 10 0.36 -10.74 -4.49
C SER A 10 0.32 -12.27 -4.33
N ALA A 11 -0.44 -12.97 -5.18
CA ALA A 11 -0.47 -14.43 -5.19
C ALA A 11 0.90 -15.04 -5.49
N TYR A 12 1.58 -14.54 -6.53
CA TYR A 12 2.92 -15.01 -6.89
C TYR A 12 3.95 -14.83 -5.77
N ALA A 13 3.90 -13.69 -5.07
CA ALA A 13 4.77 -13.39 -3.94
C ALA A 13 4.43 -14.25 -2.71
N HIS A 14 3.13 -14.46 -2.44
CA HIS A 14 2.65 -15.27 -1.33
C HIS A 14 3.16 -16.72 -1.40
N GLU A 15 3.08 -17.35 -2.57
CA GLU A 15 3.61 -18.72 -2.81
C GLU A 15 5.11 -18.86 -2.50
N ARG A 16 5.85 -17.75 -2.52
CA ARG A 16 7.30 -17.70 -2.27
C ARG A 16 7.65 -17.18 -0.87
N GLY A 17 6.66 -16.91 -0.04
CA GLY A 17 6.87 -16.31 1.29
C GLY A 17 7.41 -14.89 1.22
N ILE A 18 7.17 -14.16 0.12
CA ILE A 18 7.63 -12.78 -0.08
C ILE A 18 6.48 -11.82 0.24
N LYS A 19 6.81 -10.72 0.91
CA LYS A 19 5.90 -9.59 1.14
C LYS A 19 6.16 -8.49 0.11
N LEU A 20 5.10 -7.90 -0.42
CA LEU A 20 5.12 -6.75 -1.32
C LEU A 20 4.71 -5.49 -0.54
N ALA A 21 5.16 -4.32 -0.98
CA ALA A 21 4.83 -3.06 -0.32
C ALA A 21 4.45 -1.99 -1.35
N LEU A 22 3.19 -1.54 -1.31
CA LEU A 22 2.67 -0.47 -2.16
C LEU A 22 3.09 0.89 -1.60
N GLU A 23 3.98 1.58 -2.28
CA GLU A 23 4.40 2.93 -1.90
C GLU A 23 3.34 3.96 -2.24
N ASN A 24 3.07 4.89 -1.32
CA ASN A 24 2.20 6.01 -1.63
C ASN A 24 2.94 7.00 -2.54
N HIS A 25 2.44 7.19 -3.76
CA HIS A 25 3.04 8.13 -4.71
C HIS A 25 2.02 8.64 -5.73
N GLY A 26 2.21 9.89 -6.17
CA GLY A 26 1.37 10.53 -7.18
C GLY A 26 -0.08 10.69 -6.75
N LYS A 27 -1.01 10.85 -7.70
CA LYS A 27 -2.45 11.07 -7.40
C LYS A 27 -3.26 9.77 -7.27
N LEU A 28 -2.73 8.65 -7.75
CA LEU A 28 -3.44 7.37 -7.77
C LEU A 28 -3.43 6.70 -6.38
N ALA A 29 -2.27 6.68 -5.73
CA ALA A 29 -2.06 6.08 -4.42
C ALA A 29 -1.35 7.09 -3.50
N GLY A 30 -1.66 8.38 -3.61
CA GLY A 30 -0.92 9.41 -2.87
C GLY A 30 -1.32 9.51 -1.40
N ARG A 31 -2.60 9.23 -1.11
CA ARG A 31 -3.20 9.37 0.22
C ARG A 31 -3.34 8.04 0.95
N GLY A 32 -3.37 8.09 2.28
CA GLY A 32 -3.50 6.90 3.13
C GLY A 32 -4.80 6.11 2.91
N ASP A 33 -5.92 6.80 2.68
CA ASP A 33 -7.23 6.20 2.37
C ASP A 33 -7.20 5.45 1.02
N GLN A 34 -6.57 6.02 0.00
CA GLN A 34 -6.38 5.38 -1.31
C GLN A 34 -5.51 4.12 -1.20
N VAL A 35 -4.38 4.22 -0.49
CA VAL A 35 -3.47 3.08 -0.27
C VAL A 35 -4.17 1.95 0.48
N ALA A 36 -4.86 2.26 1.57
CA ALA A 36 -5.60 1.28 2.34
C ALA A 36 -6.69 0.59 1.50
N GLY A 37 -7.43 1.36 0.69
CA GLY A 37 -8.45 0.82 -0.21
C GLY A 37 -7.87 -0.13 -1.26
N ILE A 38 -6.80 0.27 -1.96
CA ILE A 38 -6.14 -0.59 -2.95
C ILE A 38 -5.65 -1.89 -2.31
N ILE A 39 -5.02 -1.82 -1.13
CA ILE A 39 -4.54 -3.02 -0.42
C ILE A 39 -5.72 -3.92 -0.03
N ALA A 40 -6.82 -3.34 0.48
CA ALA A 40 -8.00 -4.11 0.87
C ALA A 40 -8.60 -4.87 -0.33
N ASP A 41 -8.80 -4.19 -1.46
CA ASP A 41 -9.35 -4.79 -2.68
C ASP A 41 -8.45 -5.89 -3.23
N VAL A 42 -7.13 -5.66 -3.27
CA VAL A 42 -6.15 -6.67 -3.70
C VAL A 42 -6.16 -7.89 -2.79
N ARG A 43 -6.17 -7.70 -1.47
CA ARG A 43 -6.22 -8.82 -0.51
C ARG A 43 -7.52 -9.60 -0.63
N ALA A 44 -8.65 -8.92 -0.83
CA ALA A 44 -9.94 -9.58 -1.05
C ALA A 44 -9.93 -10.43 -2.33
N GLN A 45 -9.31 -9.96 -3.41
CA GLN A 45 -9.23 -10.69 -4.68
C GLN A 45 -8.19 -11.81 -4.66
N ALA A 46 -7.01 -11.58 -4.06
CA ALA A 46 -5.92 -12.55 -4.03
C ALA A 46 -6.04 -13.60 -2.91
N GLY A 47 -6.91 -13.37 -1.91
CA GLY A 47 -7.12 -14.27 -0.79
C GLY A 47 -5.91 -14.41 0.16
N ASN A 48 -4.99 -13.44 0.16
CA ASN A 48 -3.79 -13.46 0.98
C ASN A 48 -3.37 -12.05 1.41
N ASP A 49 -2.39 -11.96 2.32
CA ASP A 49 -1.91 -10.71 2.93
C ASP A 49 -0.49 -10.32 2.48
N ALA A 50 -0.04 -10.81 1.31
CA ALA A 50 1.32 -10.56 0.86
C ALA A 50 1.56 -9.10 0.50
N LEU A 51 0.57 -8.40 -0.08
CA LEU A 51 0.63 -6.96 -0.30
C LEU A 51 0.32 -6.18 0.99
N GLY A 52 1.22 -5.30 1.38
CA GLY A 52 1.06 -4.29 2.42
C GLY A 52 1.44 -2.89 1.91
N ALA A 53 1.60 -1.94 2.82
CA ALA A 53 1.97 -0.56 2.52
C ALA A 53 3.49 -0.35 2.61
N ASN A 54 4.01 0.58 1.81
CA ASN A 54 5.29 1.26 2.03
C ASN A 54 5.03 2.76 2.24
N PRO A 55 4.67 3.20 3.46
CA PRO A 55 4.40 4.60 3.70
C PRO A 55 5.68 5.43 3.58
N ASP A 56 5.68 6.33 2.62
CA ASP A 56 6.61 7.42 2.45
C ASP A 56 6.05 8.68 3.12
N THR A 57 6.69 9.10 4.22
CA THR A 57 6.23 10.25 5.01
C THR A 57 6.26 11.55 4.23
N GLY A 58 7.16 11.69 3.26
CA GLY A 58 7.27 12.89 2.42
C GLY A 58 6.19 12.95 1.34
N ASN A 59 5.85 11.82 0.73
CA ASN A 59 4.92 11.80 -0.41
C ASN A 59 3.48 12.20 -0.04
N PHE A 60 3.05 11.99 1.20
CA PHE A 60 1.73 12.44 1.66
C PHE A 60 1.56 13.97 1.58
N LEU A 61 2.64 14.71 1.82
CA LEU A 61 2.63 16.17 1.74
C LEU A 61 2.40 16.66 0.30
N LEU A 62 2.87 15.90 -0.70
CA LEU A 62 2.71 16.24 -2.12
C LEU A 62 1.26 16.20 -2.61
N VAL A 63 0.38 15.52 -1.86
CA VAL A 63 -1.06 15.43 -2.11
C VAL A 63 -1.89 16.12 -1.01
N ASN A 64 -1.27 17.06 -0.28
CA ASN A 64 -1.90 17.85 0.79
C ASN A 64 -2.56 17.00 1.89
N GLN A 65 -2.02 15.82 2.21
CA GLN A 65 -2.40 15.07 3.40
C GLN A 65 -1.29 15.20 4.45
N PRO A 66 -1.60 15.66 5.68
CA PRO A 66 -0.61 15.67 6.75
C PRO A 66 -0.07 14.26 7.01
N SER A 67 1.26 14.11 7.02
CA SER A 67 1.90 12.78 7.07
C SER A 67 1.50 11.97 8.30
N HIS A 68 1.36 12.61 9.46
CA HIS A 68 0.99 11.92 10.70
C HIS A 68 -0.44 11.33 10.64
N GLU A 69 -1.39 12.04 10.02
CA GLU A 69 -2.75 11.52 9.80
C GLU A 69 -2.74 10.36 8.81
N ALA A 70 -1.99 10.50 7.71
CA ALA A 70 -1.87 9.44 6.70
C ALA A 70 -1.22 8.18 7.28
N ILE A 71 -0.13 8.34 8.04
CA ILE A 71 0.58 7.25 8.69
C ILE A 71 -0.34 6.53 9.68
N ALA A 72 -1.15 7.24 10.48
CA ALA A 72 -2.11 6.61 11.38
C ALA A 72 -3.10 5.68 10.64
N GLN A 73 -3.42 5.98 9.38
CA GLN A 73 -4.31 5.14 8.56
C GLN A 73 -3.64 3.87 8.06
N VAL A 74 -2.33 3.89 7.74
CA VAL A 74 -1.67 2.79 7.02
C VAL A 74 -0.56 2.07 7.81
N ALA A 75 -0.19 2.55 9.01
CA ALA A 75 0.89 1.97 9.81
C ALA A 75 0.69 0.47 10.10
N HIS A 76 -0.55 0.05 10.34
CA HIS A 76 -0.89 -1.35 10.60
C HIS A 76 -0.77 -2.27 9.36
N LEU A 77 -0.60 -1.70 8.17
CA LEU A 77 -0.40 -2.41 6.91
C LEU A 77 1.08 -2.39 6.46
N ALA A 78 1.96 -1.69 7.18
CA ALA A 78 3.32 -1.42 6.70
C ALA A 78 4.20 -2.67 6.66
N ASN A 79 4.74 -2.96 5.47
CA ASN A 79 5.80 -3.95 5.28
C ASN A 79 7.18 -3.28 5.18
N MET A 80 7.21 -1.99 4.83
CA MET A 80 8.41 -1.17 4.71
C MET A 80 8.02 0.29 4.98
N VAL A 81 8.98 1.15 5.32
CA VAL A 81 8.73 2.58 5.55
C VAL A 81 9.85 3.40 4.93
N HIS A 82 9.43 4.48 4.29
CA HIS A 82 10.28 5.50 3.72
C HIS A 82 10.18 6.76 4.59
N PHE A 83 11.12 6.94 5.51
CA PHE A 83 11.13 8.09 6.42
C PHE A 83 11.98 9.24 5.88
N LYS A 84 11.42 10.45 5.89
CA LYS A 84 12.05 11.72 5.51
C LYS A 84 11.80 12.78 6.57
#